data_AF-A0A2G9U2K0-F1
#
_entry.id   AF-A0A2G9U2K0-F1
#
_cell.length_a   1.000
_cell.length_b   1.000
_cell.length_c   1.000
_cell.angle_alpha   90.00
_cell.angle_beta   90.00
_cell.angle_gamma   90.00
#
_symmetry.space_group_name_H-M   'P 1'
#
loop_
_entity.id
_entity.type
_entity.pdbx_description
1 polymer ?
#
loop_
_entity_poly.entity_id
_entity_poly.type
_entity_poly.pdbx_seq_one_letter_code
_entity_poly.pdbx_strand_id
1 'polypeptide(L)'
;MMWSESTMLATRQLSRFLSGKMSGFAFSQPNLFKKMVEKLPADFTLVHLALSHDGSLHLIKLHQDREPIIIPLAPKSKVEAVKAMMDKLIEENSRTCSLGKVTNDAKAFWVARRTVDAELKAIIPRVQDVLLGPAAPLLLPSKSLNRSGLTIAKSLVSASQSSSGAQLPLSFAK
;
A
#
# COMPACT_ATOMS: atom_id res chain seq x y z
N MET A 1 3.62 -13.51 -4.44
CA MET A 1 3.04 -14.63 -3.66
C MET A 1 3.28 -14.46 -2.17
N MET A 2 4.51 -14.53 -1.64
CA MET A 2 4.78 -14.51 -0.19
C MET A 2 4.10 -13.35 0.57
N TRP A 3 4.20 -12.12 0.07
CA TRP A 3 3.50 -10.95 0.63
C TRP A 3 1.98 -11.07 0.68
N SER A 4 1.37 -11.70 -0.32
CA SER A 4 -0.08 -11.92 -0.34
C SER A 4 -0.48 -13.04 0.62
N GLU A 5 0.36 -14.06 0.78
CA GLU A 5 0.14 -15.19 1.70
C GLU A 5 0.38 -14.83 3.17
N SER A 6 1.24 -13.84 3.46
CA SER A 6 1.55 -13.41 4.83
C SER A 6 0.47 -12.54 5.49
N THR A 7 -0.64 -12.27 4.79
CA THR A 7 -1.70 -11.37 5.26
C THR A 7 -3.06 -12.08 5.34
N MET A 8 -3.97 -11.52 6.14
CA MET A 8 -5.34 -12.02 6.30
C MET A 8 -5.43 -13.48 6.78
N LEU A 9 -4.48 -13.92 7.63
CA LEU A 9 -4.40 -15.29 8.12
C LEU A 9 -5.70 -15.71 8.83
N ALA A 10 -6.22 -14.88 9.75
CA ALA A 10 -7.46 -15.16 10.46
C ALA A 10 -8.66 -15.32 9.50
N THR A 11 -8.77 -14.44 8.49
CA THR A 11 -9.83 -14.52 7.47
C THR A 11 -9.74 -15.81 6.65
N ARG A 12 -8.53 -16.23 6.25
CA ARG A 12 -8.30 -17.49 5.55
C ARG A 12 -8.67 -18.70 6.42
N GLN A 13 -8.37 -18.63 7.72
CA GLN A 13 -8.74 -19.68 8.68
C GLN A 13 -10.26 -19.76 8.90
N LEU A 14 -10.93 -18.62 9.00
CA LEU A 14 -12.39 -18.57 9.08
C LEU A 14 -13.04 -19.12 7.82
N SER A 15 -12.56 -18.71 6.64
CA SER A 15 -13.05 -19.25 5.36
C SER A 15 -12.85 -20.76 5.27
N ARG A 16 -11.71 -21.28 5.73
CA ARG A 16 -11.45 -22.72 5.85
C ARG A 16 -12.50 -23.40 6.71
N PHE A 17 -12.76 -22.90 7.91
CA PHE A 17 -13.77 -23.42 8.82
C PHE A 17 -15.17 -23.44 8.18
N LEU A 18 -15.59 -22.31 7.60
CA LEU A 18 -16.91 -22.18 6.96
C LEU A 18 -17.07 -23.09 5.74
N SER A 19 -15.97 -23.37 5.02
CA SER A 19 -15.99 -24.24 3.84
C SER A 19 -16.05 -25.74 4.17
N GLY A 20 -15.87 -26.12 5.45
CA GLY A 20 -15.73 -27.52 5.87
C GLY A 20 -14.49 -28.23 5.34
N LYS A 21 -13.56 -27.52 4.66
CA LYS A 21 -12.34 -28.09 4.09
C LYS A 21 -11.22 -28.11 5.12
N MET A 22 -10.43 -29.18 5.11
CA MET A 22 -9.24 -29.30 5.97
C MET A 22 -8.09 -28.39 5.52
N SER A 23 -7.97 -28.12 4.22
CA SER A 23 -7.01 -27.20 3.64
C SER A 23 -7.66 -25.82 3.39
N GLY A 24 -6.96 -24.77 3.84
CA GLY A 24 -7.37 -23.39 3.57
C GLY A 24 -7.00 -22.96 2.15
N PHE A 25 -7.41 -21.74 1.79
CA PHE A 25 -6.95 -21.11 0.55
C PHE A 25 -5.52 -20.58 0.75
N ALA A 26 -4.56 -21.25 0.14
CA ALA A 26 -3.17 -20.82 0.06
C ALA A 26 -2.58 -21.24 -1.29
N PHE A 27 -1.75 -20.39 -1.88
CA PHE A 27 -1.05 -20.74 -3.11
C PHE A 27 0.18 -21.59 -2.77
N SER A 28 0.16 -22.85 -3.20
CA SER A 28 1.29 -23.78 -3.01
C SER A 28 2.47 -23.50 -3.95
N GLN A 29 2.22 -22.87 -5.10
CA GLN A 29 3.23 -22.61 -6.12
C GLN A 29 3.15 -21.17 -6.66
N PRO A 30 4.28 -20.47 -6.83
CA PRO A 30 4.32 -19.12 -7.41
C PRO A 30 3.68 -19.04 -8.80
N ASN A 31 3.82 -20.09 -9.61
CA ASN A 31 3.25 -20.14 -10.96
C ASN A 31 1.71 -20.11 -10.95
N LEU A 32 1.07 -20.73 -9.96
CA LEU A 32 -0.39 -20.67 -9.82
C LEU A 32 -0.84 -19.27 -9.43
N PHE A 33 -0.12 -18.62 -8.52
CA PHE A 33 -0.37 -17.23 -8.15
C PHE A 33 -0.21 -16.30 -9.36
N LYS A 34 0.87 -16.47 -10.14
CA LYS A 34 1.12 -15.67 -11.36
C LYS A 34 -0.01 -15.82 -12.37
N LYS A 35 -0.45 -17.04 -12.67
CA LYS A 35 -1.59 -17.30 -13.55
C LYS A 35 -2.89 -16.65 -13.08
N MET A 36 -3.09 -16.48 -11.77
CA MET A 36 -4.24 -15.76 -11.23
C MET A 36 -4.12 -14.25 -11.42
N VAL A 37 -2.92 -13.69 -11.23
CA VAL A 37 -2.64 -12.27 -11.47
C VAL A 37 -2.79 -11.93 -12.96
N GLU A 38 -2.33 -12.80 -13.86
CA GLU A 38 -2.49 -12.67 -15.32
C GLU A 38 -3.96 -12.72 -15.78
N LYS A 39 -4.87 -13.23 -14.94
CA LYS A 39 -6.32 -13.25 -15.21
C LYS A 39 -7.07 -12.05 -14.66
N LEU A 40 -6.38 -11.11 -14.00
CA LEU A 40 -7.01 -9.88 -13.53
C LEU A 40 -7.46 -9.02 -14.74
N PRO A 41 -8.55 -8.26 -14.63
CA PRO A 41 -8.96 -7.33 -15.67
C PRO A 41 -7.85 -6.33 -16.04
N ALA A 42 -7.85 -5.89 -17.31
CA ALA A 42 -6.79 -5.03 -17.84
C ALA A 42 -6.75 -3.61 -17.28
N ASP A 43 -7.85 -3.17 -16.70
CA ASP A 43 -8.02 -1.92 -15.98
C ASP A 43 -7.85 -2.08 -14.47
N PHE A 44 -7.55 -3.29 -13.99
CA PHE A 44 -7.44 -3.60 -12.58
C PHE A 44 -5.97 -3.70 -12.12
N THR A 45 -5.62 -2.88 -11.14
CA THR A 45 -4.30 -2.90 -10.49
C THR A 45 -4.47 -3.15 -9.00
N LEU A 46 -3.76 -4.13 -8.45
CA LEU A 46 -3.70 -4.34 -7.01
C LEU A 46 -2.46 -3.62 -6.46
N VAL A 47 -2.66 -2.69 -5.54
CA VAL A 47 -1.58 -2.09 -4.75
C VAL A 47 -1.75 -2.51 -3.30
N HIS A 48 -0.84 -3.36 -2.83
CA HIS A 48 -0.82 -3.85 -1.47
C HIS A 48 0.25 -3.13 -0.67
N LEU A 49 -0.16 -2.46 0.40
CA LEU A 49 0.72 -1.88 1.40
C LEU A 49 0.77 -2.83 2.60
N ALA A 50 1.95 -3.40 2.87
CA ALA A 50 2.12 -4.43 3.88
C ALA A 50 3.31 -4.13 4.79
N LEU A 51 3.17 -4.45 6.08
CA LEU A 51 4.29 -4.43 7.01
C LEU A 51 5.07 -5.73 6.90
N SER A 52 6.39 -5.61 6.85
CA SER A 52 7.32 -6.72 7.02
C SER A 52 7.39 -7.13 8.49
N HIS A 53 8.05 -8.26 8.76
CA HIS A 53 8.31 -8.78 10.09
C HIS A 53 9.13 -7.83 10.98
N ASP A 54 9.99 -6.99 10.40
CA ASP A 54 10.77 -5.96 11.11
C ASP A 54 9.99 -4.65 11.34
N GLY A 55 8.71 -4.60 10.90
CA GLY A 55 7.84 -3.43 11.00
C GLY A 55 8.04 -2.39 9.88
N SER A 56 8.90 -2.64 8.90
CA SER A 56 9.05 -1.76 7.73
C SER A 56 7.88 -1.90 6.75
N LEU A 57 7.44 -0.79 6.16
CA LEU A 57 6.36 -0.75 5.18
C LEU A 57 6.90 -1.04 3.78
N HIS A 58 6.20 -1.91 3.05
CA HIS A 58 6.49 -2.27 1.67
C HIS A 58 5.28 -2.04 0.77
N LEU A 59 5.55 -1.65 -0.48
CA LEU A 59 4.59 -1.59 -1.56
C LEU A 59 4.76 -2.81 -2.46
N ILE A 60 3.65 -3.51 -2.71
CA ILE A 60 3.57 -4.64 -3.64
C ILE A 60 2.49 -4.30 -4.66
N LYS A 61 2.89 -3.98 -5.88
CA LYS A 61 1.98 -3.64 -6.98
C LYS A 61 1.92 -4.78 -7.99
N LEU A 62 0.71 -5.28 -8.23
CA LEU A 62 0.41 -6.35 -9.18
C LEU A 62 -0.50 -5.82 -10.29
N HIS A 63 -0.20 -6.25 -11.51
CA HIS A 63 -1.02 -6.02 -12.69
C HIS A 63 -0.80 -7.18 -13.66
N GLN A 64 -1.78 -7.49 -14.50
CA GLN A 64 -1.75 -8.70 -15.33
C GLN A 64 -0.62 -8.73 -16.38
N ASP A 65 -0.16 -7.57 -16.87
CA ASP A 65 0.75 -7.47 -18.02
C ASP A 65 2.24 -7.33 -17.65
N ARG A 66 2.59 -7.35 -16.36
CA ARG A 66 3.95 -7.09 -15.89
C ARG A 66 4.29 -7.84 -14.61
N GLU A 67 5.58 -8.01 -14.37
CA GLU A 67 6.06 -8.57 -13.12
C GLU A 67 5.70 -7.68 -11.92
N PRO A 68 5.47 -8.27 -10.73
CA PRO A 68 5.20 -7.54 -9.51
C PRO A 68 6.27 -6.48 -9.20
N ILE A 69 5.85 -5.27 -8.87
CA ILE A 69 6.76 -4.24 -8.33
C ILE A 69 6.74 -4.37 -6.81
N ILE A 70 7.90 -4.63 -6.21
CA ILE A 70 8.07 -4.76 -4.75
C ILE A 70 9.13 -3.75 -4.32
N ILE A 71 8.74 -2.76 -3.51
CA ILE A 71 9.63 -1.68 -3.09
C ILE A 71 9.47 -1.43 -1.58
N PRO A 72 10.57 -1.32 -0.81
CA PRO A 72 10.52 -0.82 0.56
C PRO A 72 10.16 0.67 0.56
N LEU A 73 9.14 1.04 1.33
CA LEU A 73 8.64 2.41 1.39
C LEU A 73 9.20 3.18 2.58
N ALA A 74 9.09 2.60 3.78
CA ALA A 74 9.45 3.30 5.01
C ALA A 74 9.92 2.33 6.10
N PRO A 75 10.96 2.68 6.87
CA PRO A 75 11.35 1.91 8.04
C PRO A 75 10.30 2.03 9.15
N LYS A 76 10.34 1.09 10.09
CA LYS A 76 9.43 1.02 11.25
C LYS A 76 9.29 2.36 11.98
N SER A 77 10.38 3.07 12.21
CA SER A 77 10.37 4.37 12.92
C SER A 77 9.48 5.42 12.25
N LYS A 78 9.49 5.51 10.90
CA LYS A 78 8.63 6.42 10.15
C LYS A 78 7.16 5.97 10.20
N VAL A 79 6.92 4.66 10.12
CA VAL A 79 5.57 4.08 10.24
C VAL A 79 4.98 4.40 11.61
N GLU A 80 5.74 4.20 12.69
CA GLU A 80 5.31 4.48 14.06
C GLU A 80 5.07 5.99 14.28
N ALA A 81 5.92 6.85 13.74
CA ALA A 81 5.71 8.30 13.80
C ALA A 81 4.41 8.73 13.12
N VAL A 82 4.10 8.18 11.94
CA VAL A 82 2.83 8.45 11.24
C VAL A 82 1.65 7.86 11.99
N LYS A 83 1.78 6.65 12.53
CA LYS A 83 0.74 6.03 13.35
C LYS A 83 0.40 6.92 14.55
N ALA A 84 1.39 7.40 15.29
CA ALA A 84 1.17 8.28 16.44
C ALA A 84 0.47 9.59 16.07
N MET A 85 0.83 10.18 14.91
CA MET A 85 0.14 11.36 14.39
C MET A 85 -1.34 11.08 14.05
N MET A 86 -1.63 9.94 13.41
CA MET A 86 -2.98 9.53 13.07
C MET A 86 -3.81 9.14 14.30
N ASP A 87 -3.22 8.46 15.28
CA ASP A 87 -3.88 8.10 16.54
C ASP A 87 -4.37 9.34 17.29
N LYS A 88 -3.54 10.39 17.37
CA LYS A 88 -3.93 11.67 17.98
C LYS A 88 -5.14 12.31 17.28
N LEU A 89 -5.18 12.28 15.95
CA LEU A 89 -6.32 12.77 15.17
C LEU A 89 -7.58 11.95 15.41
N ILE A 90 -7.45 10.62 15.51
CA ILE A 90 -8.56 9.71 15.79
C ILE A 90 -9.12 9.96 17.20
N GLU A 91 -8.26 10.14 18.18
CA GLU A 91 -8.64 10.48 19.56
C GLU A 91 -9.41 11.81 19.60
N GLU A 92 -8.88 12.85 18.95
CA GLU A 92 -9.51 14.16 18.90
C GLU A 92 -10.85 14.14 18.13
N ASN A 93 -10.94 13.40 17.03
CA ASN A 93 -12.21 13.17 16.34
C ASN A 93 -13.23 12.44 17.24
N SER A 94 -12.77 11.44 18.01
CA SER A 94 -13.63 10.70 18.95
C SER A 94 -14.13 11.60 20.09
N ARG A 95 -13.26 12.46 20.62
CA ARG A 95 -13.59 13.47 21.63
C ARG A 95 -14.60 14.49 21.11
N THR A 96 -14.42 14.99 19.90
CA THR A 96 -15.36 15.96 19.31
C THR A 96 -16.70 15.33 18.94
N CYS A 97 -16.74 14.04 18.60
CA CYS A 97 -18.01 13.30 18.43
C CYS A 97 -18.82 13.23 19.74
N SER A 98 -18.15 13.10 20.89
CA SER A 98 -18.85 13.02 22.18
C SER A 98 -19.33 14.37 22.71
N LEU A 99 -18.80 15.50 22.19
CA LEU A 99 -19.24 16.86 22.59
C LEU A 99 -20.75 17.07 22.43
N GLY A 100 -21.38 16.50 21.40
CA GLY A 100 -22.84 16.62 21.22
C GLY A 100 -23.68 15.99 22.34
N LYS A 101 -23.08 15.18 23.21
CA LYS A 101 -23.72 14.62 24.41
C LYS A 101 -23.59 15.53 25.64
N VAL A 102 -22.68 16.49 25.61
CA VAL A 102 -22.25 17.28 26.78
C VAL A 102 -22.48 18.78 26.60
N THR A 103 -22.59 19.26 25.36
CA THR A 103 -22.88 20.66 25.04
C THR A 103 -24.10 20.80 24.15
N ASN A 104 -24.91 21.82 24.43
CA ASN A 104 -26.02 22.25 23.56
C ASN A 104 -25.58 23.35 22.57
N ASP A 105 -24.31 23.78 22.62
CA ASP A 105 -23.77 24.76 21.68
C ASP A 105 -23.37 24.09 20.36
N ALA A 106 -24.32 24.12 19.41
CA ALA A 106 -24.11 23.61 18.07
C ALA A 106 -22.97 24.31 17.32
N LYS A 107 -22.75 25.61 17.58
CA LYS A 107 -21.68 26.37 16.91
C LYS A 107 -20.32 25.88 17.39
N ALA A 108 -20.13 25.75 18.70
CA ALA A 108 -18.89 25.22 19.28
C ALA A 108 -18.61 23.78 18.81
N PHE A 109 -19.65 22.93 18.76
CA PHE A 109 -19.54 21.57 18.23
C PHE A 109 -19.00 21.54 16.80
N TRP A 110 -19.62 22.31 15.89
CA TRP A 110 -19.22 22.32 14.48
C TRP A 110 -17.87 23.00 14.24
N VAL A 111 -17.52 24.02 15.04
CA VAL A 111 -16.18 24.62 15.01
C VAL A 111 -15.12 23.59 15.35
N ALA A 112 -15.29 22.85 16.46
CA ALA A 112 -14.33 21.83 16.87
C ALA A 112 -14.13 20.74 15.79
N ARG A 113 -15.21 20.25 15.18
CA ARG A 113 -15.12 19.22 14.12
C ARG A 113 -14.43 19.73 12.85
N ARG A 114 -14.67 20.98 12.45
CA ARG A 114 -13.98 21.60 11.30
C ARG A 114 -12.49 21.80 11.56
N THR A 115 -12.10 22.07 12.81
CA THR A 115 -10.68 22.14 13.18
C THR A 115 -10.00 20.79 12.95
N VAL A 116 -10.61 19.69 13.40
CA VAL A 116 -10.05 18.33 13.20
C VAL A 116 -9.96 17.97 11.72
N ASP A 117 -10.97 18.34 10.91
CA ASP A 117 -10.94 18.14 9.46
C ASP A 117 -9.81 18.93 8.78
N ALA A 118 -9.59 20.18 9.20
CA ALA A 118 -8.50 21.00 8.72
C ALA A 118 -7.12 20.41 9.10
N GLU A 119 -6.98 19.88 10.31
CA GLU A 119 -5.76 19.19 10.74
C GLU A 119 -5.50 17.91 9.92
N LEU A 120 -6.53 17.10 9.68
CA LEU A 120 -6.42 15.92 8.80
C LEU A 120 -5.98 16.32 7.39
N LYS A 121 -6.60 17.35 6.81
CA LYS A 121 -6.22 17.88 5.49
C LYS A 121 -4.77 18.33 5.45
N ALA A 122 -4.27 18.96 6.53
CA ALA A 122 -2.89 19.40 6.64
C ALA A 122 -1.90 18.23 6.81
N ILE A 123 -2.32 17.11 7.41
CA ILE A 123 -1.45 15.96 7.68
C ILE A 123 -1.27 15.06 6.45
N ILE A 124 -2.27 14.95 5.57
CA ILE A 124 -2.24 14.03 4.41
C ILE A 124 -0.99 14.23 3.53
N PRO A 125 -0.61 15.46 3.11
CA PRO A 125 0.60 15.68 2.32
C PRO A 125 1.87 15.24 3.06
N ARG A 126 1.93 15.44 4.38
CA ARG A 126 3.06 15.03 5.21
C ARG A 126 3.14 13.51 5.33
N VAL A 127 2.02 12.81 5.45
CA VAL A 127 1.98 11.34 5.45
C VAL A 127 2.46 10.79 4.12
N GLN A 128 2.02 11.38 3.01
CA GLN A 128 2.49 11.00 1.68
C GLN A 128 4.00 11.18 1.57
N ASP A 129 4.54 12.33 1.98
CA ASP A 129 5.98 12.60 1.93
C ASP A 129 6.80 11.63 2.81
N VAL A 130 6.35 11.40 4.05
CA VAL A 130 7.06 10.57 5.02
C VAL A 130 7.04 9.08 4.65
N LEU A 131 5.91 8.56 4.19
CA LEU A 131 5.76 7.12 3.90
C LEU A 131 6.02 6.76 2.45
N LEU A 132 5.60 7.59 1.50
CA LEU A 132 5.59 7.24 0.08
C LEU A 132 6.67 8.02 -0.69
N GLY A 133 6.84 9.30 -0.40
CA GLY A 133 7.81 10.18 -1.04
C GLY A 133 7.77 10.05 -2.58
N PRO A 134 8.93 9.86 -3.25
CA PRO A 134 9.00 9.67 -4.69
C PRO A 134 8.25 8.45 -5.24
N ALA A 135 7.92 7.47 -4.39
CA ALA A 135 7.17 6.28 -4.78
C ALA A 135 5.65 6.52 -4.81
N ALA A 136 5.13 7.67 -4.36
CA ALA A 136 3.69 7.95 -4.34
C ALA A 136 2.97 7.74 -5.70
N PRO A 137 3.55 8.12 -6.86
CA PRO A 137 2.92 7.85 -8.17
C PRO A 137 2.70 6.36 -8.47
N LEU A 138 3.40 5.45 -7.78
CA LEU A 138 3.19 4.01 -7.93
C LEU A 138 1.84 3.54 -7.39
N LEU A 139 1.16 4.33 -6.56
CA LEU A 139 -0.21 4.04 -6.13
C LEU A 139 -1.24 4.20 -7.25
N LEU A 140 -0.91 4.93 -8.32
CA LEU A 140 -1.82 5.12 -9.44
C LEU A 140 -2.07 3.79 -10.18
N PRO A 141 -3.27 3.56 -10.73
CA PRO A 141 -3.54 2.37 -11.54
C PRO A 141 -2.55 2.26 -12.70
N SER A 142 -2.04 1.05 -12.92
CA SER A 142 -1.29 0.73 -14.14
C SER A 142 -2.25 0.71 -15.32
N LYS A 143 -1.77 1.18 -16.47
CA LYS A 143 -2.40 0.94 -17.77
C LYS A 143 -1.55 -0.05 -18.55
N SER A 144 -2.21 -0.90 -19.33
CA SER A 144 -1.52 -1.78 -20.26
C SER A 144 -0.65 -0.98 -21.23
N LEU A 145 0.59 -1.40 -21.40
CA LEU A 145 1.49 -0.74 -22.36
C LEU A 145 1.09 -1.13 -23.79
N ASN A 146 0.98 -0.14 -24.66
CA ASN A 146 0.87 -0.39 -26.10
C ASN A 146 2.24 -0.82 -26.68
N ARG A 147 2.28 -1.18 -27.97
CA ARG A 147 3.49 -1.68 -28.61
C ARG A 147 4.68 -0.72 -28.51
N SER A 148 4.45 0.58 -28.66
CA SER A 148 5.52 1.59 -28.52
C SER A 148 6.01 1.72 -27.09
N GLY A 149 5.10 1.75 -26.10
CA GLY A 149 5.43 1.76 -24.69
C GLY A 149 6.23 0.52 -24.26
N LEU A 150 5.91 -0.65 -24.81
CA LEU A 150 6.65 -1.89 -24.57
C LEU A 150 8.08 -1.80 -25.12
N THR A 151 8.27 -1.23 -26.32
CA THR A 151 9.60 -1.02 -26.91
C THR A 151 10.44 -0.10 -26.03
N ILE A 152 9.88 1.03 -25.60
CA ILE A 152 10.57 1.99 -24.72
C ILE A 152 10.95 1.33 -23.38
N ALA A 153 10.02 0.57 -22.77
CA ALA A 153 10.28 -0.12 -21.52
C ALA A 153 11.41 -1.15 -21.66
N LYS A 154 11.44 -1.92 -22.76
CA LYS A 154 12.54 -2.86 -23.05
C LYS A 154 13.87 -2.12 -23.22
N SER A 155 13.89 -1.01 -23.95
CA SER A 155 15.09 -0.20 -24.13
C SER A 155 15.61 0.36 -22.80
N LEU A 156 14.73 0.81 -21.89
CA LEU A 156 15.10 1.26 -20.55
C LEU A 156 15.73 0.15 -19.73
N VAL A 157 15.13 -1.05 -19.74
CA VAL A 157 15.68 -2.21 -19.03
C VAL A 157 17.05 -2.57 -19.60
N SER A 158 17.21 -2.65 -20.93
CA SER A 158 18.49 -2.93 -21.56
C SER A 158 19.56 -1.88 -21.24
N ALA A 159 19.19 -0.59 -21.21
CA ALA A 159 20.11 0.50 -20.85
C ALA A 159 20.49 0.50 -19.36
N SER A 160 19.63 -0.02 -18.48
CA SER A 160 19.88 -0.12 -17.03
C SER A 160 20.82 -1.27 -16.65
N GLN A 161 21.07 -2.21 -17.56
CA GLN A 161 21.98 -3.33 -17.35
C GLN A 161 23.41 -2.88 -17.67
N SER A 162 24.33 -3.01 -16.72
CA SER A 162 25.76 -2.76 -17.00
C SER A 162 26.34 -3.82 -17.93
N SER A 163 27.48 -3.54 -18.57
CA SER A 163 28.22 -4.49 -19.41
C SER A 163 28.66 -5.77 -18.70
N SER A 164 28.62 -5.81 -17.37
CA SER A 164 28.88 -6.98 -16.52
C SER A 164 27.62 -7.70 -16.03
N GLY A 165 26.42 -7.28 -16.46
CA GLY A 165 25.15 -7.85 -16.01
C GLY A 165 24.75 -7.50 -14.57
N ALA A 166 25.53 -6.64 -13.89
CA ALA A 166 25.18 -6.14 -12.57
C ALA A 166 24.03 -5.13 -12.70
N GLN A 167 22.91 -5.42 -12.01
CA GLN A 167 21.87 -4.42 -11.80
C GLN A 167 22.49 -3.28 -10.98
N LEU A 168 22.42 -2.04 -11.48
CA LEU A 168 22.88 -0.87 -10.76
C LEU A 168 22.21 -0.87 -9.36
N PRO A 169 22.97 -0.95 -8.26
CA PRO A 169 22.36 -0.91 -6.94
C PRO A 169 21.75 0.47 -6.74
N LEU A 170 20.47 0.51 -6.37
CA LEU A 170 19.71 1.73 -6.07
C LEU A 170 20.32 2.56 -4.91
N SER A 171 21.42 2.10 -4.30
CA SER A 171 22.17 2.80 -3.25
C SER A 171 22.88 4.09 -3.71
N PHE A 172 22.81 4.44 -5.00
CA PHE A 172 23.45 5.64 -5.56
C PHE A 172 22.49 6.80 -5.84
N ALA A 173 21.18 6.66 -5.57
CA ALA A 173 20.28 7.81 -5.58
C ALA A 173 20.46 8.62 -4.28
N LYS A 174 21.40 9.57 -4.30
CA LYS A 174 21.51 10.63 -3.30
C LYS A 174 20.41 11.67 -3.47
#